data_AF-A0A853IBK5-F1
#
_entry.id   AF-A0A853IBK5-F1
#
_cell.length_a   1.000
_cell.length_b   1.000
_cell.length_c   1.000
_cell.angle_alpha   90.00
_cell.angle_beta   90.00
_cell.angle_gamma   90.00
#
_symmetry.space_group_name_H-M   'P 1'
#
loop_
_entity.id
_entity.type
_entity.pdbx_description
1 polymer ?
#
loop_
_entity_poly.entity_id
_entity_poly.type
_entity_poly.pdbx_seq_one_letter_code
_entity_poly.pdbx_strand_id
1 'polypeptide(L)'
;MKKLLLLTGLASALTAASFTQANEKVWVTIGKDGYDLLKQQMPGLMQERKSFDLANDKVSLVKVQEKHLPLLSMYMHKQFRRCGGYMVHESEQAAYTSIQAFMDNRPQTLIDYKIDQQDVVNPLLPQIKESEIRSFIIELSNFNNRYYRSNTGVTAAKRIHDKWAELSAGRSDVSVELYNHNSWNQDSVVMTIQGNELADEIVVIGGHLDSINQYSSDRINARAPGADDNASGISTITEVIRVLMKNDYKPSRTLKFMGYAAEEVGLKGSQEIAKAHKNQGKNVVGVLQLDMTNYQGDAVDAAIITDYTNSAQNNFFKEVANFYAPELNIGTTQCGYACSDHASWHNQGFPATMPSEAPFGKHNQAIHTTGDTISKSGNNANHAYKFAKMATSFAVEMAKAAGSDPGPGPGDYKQLKSVTGYCLSVNSANQAELANCATNNKQYWQHDDQGRLKHKSGNCLSVSDIASRGDRAVLKSCGSGKGQKWKMEGQRVVSVAGDNLLLTAWGRSAGVKVGVWSSLFGHPIQSWDWK
;
A
#
# COMPACT_ATOMS: atom_id res chain seq x y z
N MET A 1 -46.79 21.05 73.68
CA MET A 1 -45.45 20.62 74.16
C MET A 1 -44.49 20.57 72.98
N LYS A 2 -43.21 20.86 73.26
CA LYS A 2 -42.05 21.17 72.42
C LYS A 2 -41.71 20.23 71.25
N LYS A 3 -41.06 20.83 70.23
CA LYS A 3 -40.16 20.26 69.21
C LYS A 3 -39.12 19.28 69.78
N LEU A 4 -38.70 18.26 69.01
CA LEU A 4 -37.27 17.91 68.87
C LEU A 4 -36.98 17.04 67.62
N LEU A 5 -35.89 17.38 66.94
CA LEU A 5 -35.26 16.68 65.81
C LEU A 5 -34.72 15.29 66.19
N LEU A 6 -34.62 14.39 65.20
CA LEU A 6 -33.46 13.49 65.07
C LEU A 6 -33.16 13.20 63.59
N LEU A 7 -31.99 13.67 63.14
CA LEU A 7 -31.26 13.17 61.97
C LEU A 7 -30.59 11.83 62.32
N THR A 8 -30.49 10.92 61.34
CA THR A 8 -29.42 9.92 61.08
C THR A 8 -29.98 8.90 60.09
N GLY A 9 -29.36 8.43 59.02
CA GLY A 9 -28.16 8.74 58.27
C GLY A 9 -28.23 7.85 57.02
N LEU A 10 -28.08 8.40 55.81
CA LEU A 10 -28.05 7.62 54.57
C LEU A 10 -26.70 6.88 54.50
N ALA A 11 -26.73 5.55 54.59
CA ALA A 11 -25.60 4.71 54.20
C ALA A 11 -25.79 4.28 52.73
N SER A 12 -25.23 5.07 51.82
CA SER A 12 -25.11 4.70 50.40
C SER A 12 -24.01 3.64 50.27
N ALA A 13 -24.40 2.40 49.97
CA ALA A 13 -23.46 1.34 49.63
C ALA A 13 -22.80 1.65 48.27
N LEU A 14 -21.57 2.19 48.29
CA LEU A 14 -20.68 2.14 47.13
C LEU A 14 -20.19 0.70 46.97
N THR A 15 -20.75 -0.03 46.00
CA THR A 15 -20.09 -1.22 45.46
C THR A 15 -18.86 -0.77 44.67
N ALA A 16 -17.68 -0.89 45.28
CA ALA A 16 -16.42 -0.78 44.58
C ALA A 16 -16.34 -1.93 43.55
N ALA A 17 -16.56 -1.60 42.27
CA ALA A 17 -16.21 -2.48 41.18
C ALA A 17 -14.69 -2.65 41.19
N SER A 18 -14.24 -3.78 41.73
CA SER A 18 -12.85 -4.19 41.67
C SER A 18 -12.56 -4.54 40.22
N PHE A 19 -11.80 -3.70 39.51
CA PHE A 19 -11.23 -4.06 38.22
C PHE A 19 -10.18 -5.15 38.47
N THR A 20 -10.59 -6.41 38.42
CA THR A 20 -9.67 -7.53 38.30
C THR A 20 -8.95 -7.40 36.96
N GLN A 21 -7.68 -7.03 36.98
CA GLN A 21 -6.80 -7.08 35.82
C GLN A 21 -6.81 -8.52 35.29
N ALA A 22 -7.50 -8.73 34.17
CA ALA A 22 -7.82 -10.06 33.68
C ALA A 22 -6.53 -10.87 33.46
N ASN A 23 -6.57 -12.13 33.90
CA ASN A 23 -5.52 -13.14 33.72
C ASN A 23 -5.57 -13.71 32.29
N GLU A 24 -5.78 -12.82 31.31
CA GLU A 24 -6.11 -13.17 29.93
C GLU A 24 -4.86 -13.69 29.20
N LYS A 25 -5.03 -14.82 28.51
CA LYS A 25 -3.96 -15.45 27.74
C LYS A 25 -4.12 -15.04 26.28
N VAL A 26 -3.03 -14.62 25.66
CA VAL A 26 -2.98 -14.23 24.25
C VAL A 26 -2.00 -15.11 23.49
N TRP A 27 -2.21 -15.23 22.19
CA TRP A 27 -1.29 -15.89 21.28
C TRP A 27 -0.35 -14.86 20.69
N VAL A 28 0.95 -15.18 20.62
CA VAL A 28 1.96 -14.33 20.00
C VAL A 28 2.82 -15.11 19.02
N THR A 29 3.19 -14.45 17.92
CA THR A 29 4.26 -14.91 17.04
C THR A 29 5.53 -14.14 17.35
N ILE A 30 6.64 -14.85 17.55
CA ILE A 30 7.96 -14.29 17.86
C ILE A 30 9.05 -14.93 17.00
N GLY A 31 10.18 -14.25 16.80
CA GLY A 31 11.36 -14.88 16.19
C GLY A 31 11.84 -16.09 17.00
N LYS A 32 12.34 -17.12 16.33
CA LYS A 32 12.80 -18.37 16.97
C LYS A 32 13.96 -18.16 17.93
N ASP A 33 14.89 -17.29 17.59
CA ASP A 33 15.95 -16.83 18.48
C ASP A 33 15.41 -16.21 19.78
N GLY A 34 14.34 -15.41 19.65
CA GLY A 34 13.61 -14.84 20.77
C GLY A 34 12.98 -15.93 21.64
N TYR A 35 12.31 -16.91 21.02
CA TYR A 35 11.76 -18.06 21.73
C TYR A 35 12.83 -18.84 22.49
N ASP A 36 13.91 -19.25 21.81
CA ASP A 36 14.97 -20.08 22.38
C ASP A 36 15.60 -19.39 23.60
N LEU A 37 15.85 -18.08 23.51
CA LEU A 37 16.42 -17.31 24.62
C LEU A 37 15.44 -17.17 25.81
N LEU A 38 14.16 -16.88 25.55
CA LEU A 38 13.16 -16.78 26.61
C LEU A 38 12.94 -18.10 27.34
N LYS A 39 13.01 -19.23 26.62
CA LYS A 39 12.91 -20.56 27.21
C LYS A 39 14.06 -20.80 28.20
N GLN A 40 15.26 -20.35 27.86
CA GLN A 40 16.43 -20.49 28.72
C GLN A 40 16.35 -19.56 29.96
N GLN A 41 15.97 -18.31 29.77
CA GLN A 41 16.06 -17.31 30.84
C GLN A 41 14.78 -17.17 31.69
N MET A 42 13.62 -17.47 31.13
CA MET A 42 12.32 -17.30 31.78
C MET A 42 11.36 -18.44 31.39
N PRO A 43 11.65 -19.70 31.78
CA PRO A 43 10.88 -20.87 31.36
C PRO A 43 9.39 -20.82 31.76
N GLY A 44 9.03 -20.07 32.81
CA GLY A 44 7.64 -19.87 33.24
C GLY A 44 6.86 -18.77 32.49
N LEU A 45 7.54 -17.97 31.65
CA LEU A 45 6.90 -16.89 30.88
C LEU A 45 6.09 -17.43 29.70
N MET A 46 6.52 -18.58 29.15
CA MET A 46 5.94 -19.21 27.97
C MET A 46 5.27 -20.52 28.37
N GLN A 47 3.94 -20.55 28.38
CA GLN A 47 3.17 -21.66 28.95
C GLN A 47 2.95 -22.79 27.95
N GLU A 48 2.82 -22.47 26.66
CA GLU A 48 2.59 -23.43 25.58
C GLU A 48 3.39 -22.99 24.33
N ARG A 49 4.21 -23.88 23.78
CA ARG A 49 4.83 -23.73 22.45
C ARG A 49 4.12 -24.68 21.49
N LYS A 50 3.64 -24.15 20.37
CA LYS A 50 3.38 -24.98 19.20
C LYS A 50 4.46 -24.66 18.19
N SER A 51 5.42 -25.57 18.06
CA SER A 51 6.41 -25.54 16.98
C SER A 51 5.77 -26.16 15.77
N PHE A 52 5.63 -25.37 14.72
CA PHE A 52 5.29 -25.90 13.42
C PHE A 52 6.59 -25.99 12.63
N ASP A 53 6.89 -27.17 12.05
CA ASP A 53 7.93 -27.38 11.04
C ASP A 53 7.73 -26.51 9.78
N LEU A 54 6.69 -25.68 9.76
CA LEU A 54 6.22 -24.95 8.61
C LEU A 54 7.05 -23.70 8.29
N ALA A 55 7.80 -23.13 9.25
CA ALA A 55 8.49 -21.84 9.09
C ALA A 55 10.00 -21.93 8.78
N ASN A 56 10.52 -23.11 8.41
CA ASN A 56 11.96 -23.43 8.49
C ASN A 56 12.56 -23.00 9.84
N ASP A 57 11.80 -23.20 10.92
CA ASP A 57 12.21 -22.86 12.28
C ASP A 57 12.50 -21.35 12.52
N LYS A 58 12.05 -20.40 11.69
CA LYS A 58 12.37 -18.97 11.89
C LYS A 58 11.45 -18.22 12.86
N VAL A 59 10.19 -18.65 12.98
CA VAL A 59 9.16 -18.00 13.81
C VAL A 59 8.50 -19.06 14.71
N SER A 60 8.16 -18.68 15.94
CA SER A 60 7.51 -19.54 16.93
C SER A 60 6.16 -18.98 17.36
N LEU A 61 5.16 -19.87 17.49
CA LEU A 61 3.87 -19.57 18.11
C LEU A 61 3.93 -19.90 19.61
N VAL A 62 3.59 -18.90 20.43
CA VAL A 62 3.63 -19.02 21.89
C VAL A 62 2.36 -18.47 22.50
N LYS A 63 1.87 -19.14 23.55
CA LYS A 63 0.82 -18.60 24.42
C LYS A 63 1.43 -17.94 25.65
N VAL A 64 1.09 -16.68 25.87
CA VAL A 64 1.62 -15.85 26.97
C VAL A 64 0.47 -15.19 27.73
N GLN A 65 0.67 -14.89 29.02
CA GLN A 65 -0.28 -14.03 29.74
C GLN A 65 -0.10 -12.59 29.25
N GLU A 66 -1.19 -11.87 28.99
CA GLU A 66 -1.11 -10.51 28.43
C GLU A 66 -0.27 -9.58 29.31
N LYS A 67 -0.36 -9.74 30.64
CA LYS A 67 0.45 -8.99 31.62
C LYS A 67 1.96 -9.17 31.46
N HIS A 68 2.40 -10.22 30.76
CA HIS A 68 3.81 -10.52 30.49
C HIS A 68 4.31 -9.95 29.15
N LEU A 69 3.43 -9.46 28.27
CA LEU A 69 3.84 -8.82 27.02
C LEU A 69 4.83 -7.66 27.20
N PRO A 70 4.69 -6.79 28.21
CA PRO A 70 5.66 -5.70 28.38
C PRO A 70 7.05 -6.21 28.79
N LEU A 71 7.12 -7.30 29.56
CA LEU A 71 8.38 -7.96 29.94
C LEU A 71 9.01 -8.65 28.73
N LEU A 72 8.20 -9.36 27.93
CA LEU A 72 8.61 -9.95 26.66
C LEU A 72 9.24 -8.88 25.74
N SER A 73 8.54 -7.75 25.58
CA SER A 73 8.98 -6.65 24.75
C SER A 73 10.31 -6.07 25.19
N MET A 74 10.43 -5.73 26.48
CA MET A 74 11.65 -5.22 27.10
C MET A 74 12.83 -6.16 26.86
N TYR A 75 12.59 -7.47 26.96
CA TYR A 75 13.62 -8.48 26.77
C TYR A 75 14.05 -8.59 25.31
N MET A 76 13.09 -8.57 24.37
CA MET A 76 13.37 -8.57 22.94
C MET A 76 14.21 -7.36 22.52
N HIS A 77 13.85 -6.18 23.01
CA HIS A 77 14.60 -4.97 22.73
C HIS A 77 16.00 -4.99 23.35
N LYS A 78 16.13 -5.39 24.62
CA LYS A 78 17.44 -5.41 25.31
C LYS A 78 18.43 -6.38 24.66
N GLN A 79 17.96 -7.55 24.23
CA GLN A 79 18.84 -8.62 23.72
C GLN A 79 19.01 -8.59 22.21
N PHE A 80 17.93 -8.28 21.46
CA PHE A 80 17.90 -8.37 20.00
C PHE A 80 17.69 -7.03 19.31
N ARG A 81 17.49 -5.93 20.05
CA ARG A 81 17.20 -4.59 19.49
C ARG A 81 15.98 -4.59 18.55
N ARG A 82 14.91 -5.28 18.98
CA ARG A 82 13.64 -5.38 18.25
C ARG A 82 12.59 -4.41 18.79
N CYS A 83 11.85 -3.76 17.89
CA CYS A 83 10.65 -2.97 18.19
C CYS A 83 9.49 -3.93 18.50
N GLY A 84 8.96 -3.91 19.72
CA GLY A 84 7.96 -4.86 20.20
C GLY A 84 8.53 -6.28 20.38
N GLY A 85 8.99 -6.90 19.30
CA GLY A 85 9.57 -8.23 19.20
C GLY A 85 8.54 -9.36 19.02
N TYR A 86 7.26 -9.01 18.87
CA TYR A 86 6.15 -9.95 18.76
C TYR A 86 4.95 -9.31 18.05
N MET A 87 4.09 -10.15 17.49
CA MET A 87 2.75 -9.77 17.04
C MET A 87 1.71 -10.51 17.89
N VAL A 88 0.66 -9.82 18.32
CA VAL A 88 -0.42 -10.38 19.15
C VAL A 88 -1.55 -10.88 18.24
N HIS A 89 -2.12 -12.04 18.56
CA HIS A 89 -3.19 -12.68 17.79
C HIS A 89 -4.40 -12.99 18.68
N GLU A 90 -5.60 -12.77 18.13
CA GLU A 90 -6.89 -13.03 18.80
C GLU A 90 -7.15 -14.53 19.07
N SER A 91 -6.52 -15.41 18.30
CA SER A 91 -6.69 -16.86 18.41
C SER A 91 -5.47 -17.61 17.92
N GLU A 92 -5.39 -18.89 18.27
CA GLU A 92 -4.34 -19.78 17.77
C GLU A 92 -4.36 -19.88 16.24
N GLN A 93 -5.56 -19.97 15.66
CA GLN A 93 -5.76 -20.09 14.22
C GLN A 93 -5.31 -18.82 13.48
N ALA A 94 -5.57 -17.63 14.04
CA ALA A 94 -5.08 -16.38 13.50
C ALA A 94 -3.55 -16.34 13.49
N ALA A 95 -2.93 -16.78 14.60
CA ALA A 95 -1.48 -16.84 14.70
C ALA A 95 -0.84 -17.84 13.73
N TYR A 96 -1.47 -19.01 13.56
CA TYR A 96 -1.07 -19.99 12.55
C TYR A 96 -1.14 -19.41 11.12
N THR A 97 -2.22 -18.69 10.83
CA THR A 97 -2.42 -18.05 9.51
C THR A 97 -1.34 -16.99 9.24
N SER A 98 -0.94 -16.23 10.26
CA SER A 98 0.17 -15.27 10.17
C SER A 98 1.51 -15.95 9.87
N ILE A 99 1.82 -17.09 10.50
CA ILE A 99 3.02 -17.89 10.20
C ILE A 99 2.98 -18.44 8.78
N GLN A 100 1.82 -18.90 8.31
CA GLN A 100 1.67 -19.37 6.93
C GLN A 100 1.92 -18.22 5.94
N ALA A 101 1.38 -17.03 6.22
CA ALA A 101 1.63 -15.85 5.39
C ALA A 101 3.12 -15.52 5.32
N PHE A 102 3.86 -15.52 6.44
CA PHE A 102 5.32 -15.34 6.45
C PHE A 102 6.07 -16.28 5.50
N MET A 103 5.62 -17.54 5.41
CA MET A 103 6.23 -18.55 4.55
C MET A 103 5.84 -18.42 3.08
N ASP A 104 4.64 -17.92 2.84
CA ASP A 104 4.18 -17.57 1.51
C ASP A 104 4.87 -16.26 1.09
N ASN A 105 6.12 -16.34 0.63
CA ASN A 105 6.82 -15.24 -0.03
C ASN A 105 6.17 -14.99 -1.41
N ARG A 106 4.96 -14.42 -1.40
CA ARG A 106 4.10 -14.32 -2.58
C ARG A 106 4.67 -13.29 -3.55
N PRO A 107 5.06 -13.70 -4.78
CA PRO A 107 5.18 -12.75 -5.87
C PRO A 107 3.75 -12.33 -6.24
N GLN A 108 3.24 -11.31 -5.55
CA GLN A 108 1.90 -10.79 -5.77
C GLN A 108 2.01 -9.47 -6.53
N THR A 109 1.75 -9.53 -7.82
CA THR A 109 1.60 -8.36 -8.68
C THR A 109 0.12 -8.18 -8.95
N LEU A 110 -0.52 -7.19 -8.31
CA LEU A 110 -1.95 -6.89 -8.51
C LEU A 110 -2.18 -5.88 -9.62
N ILE A 111 -1.16 -5.10 -9.97
CA ILE A 111 -1.20 -4.04 -10.98
C ILE A 111 0.09 -4.07 -11.80
N ASP A 112 0.06 -3.49 -13.00
CA ASP A 112 1.26 -3.35 -13.83
C ASP A 112 2.24 -2.34 -13.20
N TYR A 113 3.40 -2.84 -12.76
CA TYR A 113 4.47 -2.04 -12.18
C TYR A 113 5.32 -1.45 -13.31
N LYS A 114 4.87 -0.31 -13.83
CA LYS A 114 5.60 0.53 -14.79
C LYS A 114 6.04 1.82 -14.12
N ILE A 115 7.13 2.42 -14.57
CA ILE A 115 7.54 3.77 -14.14
C ILE A 115 7.28 4.71 -15.32
N ASP A 116 6.24 5.51 -15.20
CA ASP A 116 5.78 6.38 -16.27
C ASP A 116 5.05 7.61 -15.75
N GLN A 117 5.34 8.12 -14.55
CA GLN A 117 4.72 9.34 -14.04
C GLN A 117 5.72 10.48 -13.89
N GLN A 118 6.74 10.55 -14.74
CA GLN A 118 7.83 11.53 -14.63
C GLN A 118 7.32 12.97 -14.66
N ASP A 119 6.34 13.27 -15.53
CA ASP A 119 5.76 14.61 -15.66
C ASP A 119 5.00 15.05 -14.40
N VAL A 120 4.54 14.09 -13.59
CA VAL A 120 3.86 14.35 -12.32
C VAL A 120 4.84 14.34 -11.15
N VAL A 121 5.74 13.36 -11.09
CA VAL A 121 6.68 13.19 -9.98
C VAL A 121 7.75 14.28 -9.96
N ASN A 122 8.40 14.56 -11.10
CA ASN A 122 9.56 15.45 -11.13
C ASN A 122 9.27 16.87 -10.61
N PRO A 123 8.11 17.50 -10.89
CA PRO A 123 7.77 18.80 -10.30
C PRO A 123 7.47 18.77 -8.79
N LEU A 124 7.13 17.61 -8.22
CA LEU A 124 6.80 17.46 -6.79
C LEU A 124 8.05 17.36 -5.92
N LEU A 125 9.08 16.62 -6.37
CA LEU A 125 10.25 16.31 -5.54
C LEU A 125 11.01 17.55 -5.03
N PRO A 126 11.25 18.60 -5.83
CA PRO A 126 11.91 19.82 -5.35
C PRO A 126 11.09 20.62 -4.33
N GLN A 127 9.79 20.33 -4.20
CA GLN A 127 8.91 21.01 -3.26
C GLN A 127 8.94 20.40 -1.86
N ILE A 128 9.54 19.23 -1.69
CA ILE A 128 9.76 18.59 -0.39
C ILE A 128 10.74 19.44 0.42
N LYS A 129 10.45 19.63 1.70
CA LYS A 129 11.21 20.47 2.62
C LYS A 129 11.59 19.69 3.88
N GLU A 130 12.90 19.54 4.09
CA GLU A 130 13.45 19.04 5.35
C GLU A 130 12.87 19.77 6.57
N SER A 131 12.71 21.09 6.47
CA SER A 131 12.29 21.92 7.61
C SER A 131 10.86 21.62 8.07
N GLU A 132 9.98 21.21 7.15
CA GLU A 132 8.59 20.83 7.47
C GLU A 132 8.59 19.48 8.21
N ILE A 133 9.36 18.51 7.69
CA ILE A 133 9.54 17.19 8.32
C ILE A 133 10.11 17.36 9.73
N ARG A 134 11.23 18.09 9.85
CA ARG A 134 11.90 18.34 11.13
C ARG A 134 11.00 19.01 12.15
N SER A 135 10.25 20.04 11.73
CA SER A 135 9.37 20.77 12.63
C SER A 135 8.29 19.85 13.21
N PHE A 136 7.72 18.96 12.40
CA PHE A 136 6.69 18.04 12.89
C PHE A 136 7.26 16.91 13.74
N ILE A 137 8.49 16.42 13.45
CA ILE A 137 9.21 15.50 14.35
C ILE A 137 9.35 16.12 15.74
N ILE A 138 9.83 17.37 15.81
CA ILE A 138 10.01 18.09 17.07
C ILE A 138 8.68 18.26 17.80
N GLU A 139 7.62 18.64 17.08
CA GLU A 139 6.29 18.82 17.64
C GLU A 139 5.75 17.51 18.26
N LEU A 140 5.78 16.41 17.51
CA LEU A 140 5.33 15.10 18.01
C LEU A 140 6.22 14.57 19.14
N SER A 141 7.50 14.91 19.14
CA SER A 141 8.44 14.56 20.20
C SER A 141 8.21 15.34 21.50
N ASN A 142 7.54 16.49 21.45
CA ASN A 142 7.30 17.33 22.63
C ASN A 142 6.15 16.82 23.52
N PHE A 143 5.26 15.97 23.00
CA PHE A 143 4.34 15.20 23.86
C PHE A 143 5.15 14.38 24.85
N ASN A 144 4.70 14.27 26.11
CA ASN A 144 5.40 13.46 27.12
C ASN A 144 5.69 12.04 26.60
N ASN A 145 4.66 11.41 26.02
CA ASN A 145 4.74 10.22 25.18
C ASN A 145 3.53 10.22 24.25
N ARG A 146 3.51 9.29 23.29
CA ARG A 146 2.35 9.02 22.44
C ARG A 146 1.77 7.62 22.70
N TYR A 147 1.93 7.10 23.90
CA TYR A 147 1.55 5.73 24.24
C TYR A 147 0.03 5.51 24.11
N TYR A 148 -0.40 4.39 23.53
CA TYR A 148 -1.79 4.13 23.13
C TYR A 148 -2.86 4.20 24.24
N ARG A 149 -2.46 4.08 25.51
CA ARG A 149 -3.33 4.21 26.70
C ARG A 149 -3.17 5.52 27.44
N SER A 150 -2.22 6.38 27.06
CA SER A 150 -2.03 7.67 27.71
C SER A 150 -2.93 8.73 27.10
N ASN A 151 -3.29 9.74 27.90
CA ASN A 151 -4.02 10.90 27.40
C ASN A 151 -3.21 11.68 26.35
N THR A 152 -1.88 11.71 26.50
CA THR A 152 -1.01 12.35 25.51
C THR A 152 -0.98 11.59 24.19
N GLY A 153 -1.12 10.26 24.20
CA GLY A 153 -1.31 9.45 23.00
C GLY A 153 -2.59 9.79 22.23
N VAL A 154 -3.71 9.96 22.94
CA VAL A 154 -4.99 10.39 22.35
C VAL A 154 -4.86 11.78 21.72
N THR A 155 -4.29 12.74 22.46
CA THR A 155 -4.09 14.11 21.96
C THR A 155 -3.12 14.16 20.78
N ALA A 156 -2.08 13.32 20.77
CA ALA A 156 -1.14 13.23 19.65
C ALA A 156 -1.81 12.70 18.38
N ALA A 157 -2.64 11.65 18.48
CA ALA A 157 -3.42 11.16 17.35
C ALA A 157 -4.37 12.23 16.80
N LYS A 158 -5.08 12.94 17.69
CA LYS A 158 -5.91 14.08 17.30
C LYS A 158 -5.09 15.18 16.61
N ARG A 159 -3.88 15.46 17.10
CA ARG A 159 -3.02 16.49 16.49
C ARG A 159 -2.59 16.12 15.07
N ILE A 160 -2.27 14.85 14.82
CA ILE A 160 -1.96 14.34 13.48
C ILE A 160 -3.17 14.46 12.57
N HIS A 161 -4.35 14.04 13.03
CA HIS A 161 -5.62 14.23 12.33
C HIS A 161 -5.85 15.70 11.94
N ASP A 162 -5.77 16.61 12.91
CA ASP A 162 -6.00 18.04 12.68
C ASP A 162 -4.99 18.59 11.67
N LYS A 163 -3.71 18.19 11.76
CA LYS A 163 -2.67 18.61 10.81
C LYS A 163 -2.98 18.14 9.39
N TRP A 164 -3.44 16.91 9.21
CA TRP A 164 -3.78 16.40 7.88
C TRP A 164 -5.04 17.08 7.33
N ALA A 165 -6.04 17.33 8.18
CA ALA A 165 -7.25 18.07 7.81
C ALA A 165 -6.95 19.54 7.41
N GLU A 166 -6.03 20.20 8.12
CA GLU A 166 -5.52 21.53 7.76
C GLU A 166 -4.86 21.52 6.37
N LEU A 167 -4.03 20.51 6.07
CA LEU A 167 -3.33 20.40 4.80
C LEU A 167 -4.26 20.11 3.62
N SER A 168 -5.39 19.44 3.84
CA SER A 168 -6.37 19.10 2.81
C SER A 168 -7.58 20.04 2.77
N ALA A 169 -7.55 21.15 3.51
CA ALA A 169 -8.66 22.08 3.56
C ALA A 169 -9.04 22.58 2.16
N GLY A 170 -10.33 22.47 1.82
CA GLY A 170 -10.86 22.87 0.51
C GLY A 170 -10.87 21.78 -0.57
N ARG A 171 -10.35 20.58 -0.29
CA ARG A 171 -10.42 19.43 -1.20
C ARG A 171 -11.65 18.57 -0.92
N SER A 172 -12.61 18.57 -1.84
CA SER A 172 -13.86 17.80 -1.67
C SER A 172 -13.72 16.30 -1.92
N ASP A 173 -12.64 15.89 -2.58
CA ASP A 173 -12.26 14.51 -2.84
C ASP A 173 -11.41 13.89 -1.72
N VAL A 174 -11.21 14.61 -0.61
CA VAL A 174 -10.35 14.20 0.50
C VAL A 174 -11.14 14.13 1.81
N SER A 175 -10.98 13.02 2.55
CA SER A 175 -11.46 12.88 3.92
C SER A 175 -10.31 12.61 4.89
N VAL A 176 -10.46 13.06 6.13
CA VAL A 176 -9.56 12.72 7.25
C VAL A 176 -10.43 12.26 8.41
N GLU A 177 -10.19 11.04 8.87
CA GLU A 177 -11.05 10.34 9.82
C GLU A 177 -10.21 9.74 10.95
N LEU A 178 -10.81 9.65 12.14
CA LEU A 178 -10.29 8.85 13.25
C LEU A 178 -10.92 7.46 13.17
N TYR A 179 -10.07 6.42 13.16
CA TYR A 179 -10.49 5.04 13.26
C TYR A 179 -10.45 4.63 14.74
N ASN A 180 -11.63 4.43 15.33
CA ASN A 180 -11.76 4.07 16.73
C ASN A 180 -11.46 2.59 16.97
N HIS A 181 -10.72 2.32 18.04
CA HIS A 181 -10.42 0.98 18.51
C HIS A 181 -11.22 0.68 19.78
N ASN A 182 -11.91 -0.47 19.84
CA ASN A 182 -12.78 -0.77 20.98
C ASN A 182 -12.02 -1.05 22.28
N SER A 183 -10.74 -1.41 22.18
CA SER A 183 -9.95 -1.94 23.30
C SER A 183 -9.00 -0.91 23.94
N TRP A 184 -8.88 0.29 23.38
CA TRP A 184 -8.05 1.39 23.91
C TRP A 184 -8.49 2.75 23.36
N ASN A 185 -7.95 3.84 23.90
CA ASN A 185 -8.47 5.19 23.65
C ASN A 185 -7.78 5.94 22.49
N GLN A 186 -6.54 5.59 22.16
CA GLN A 186 -5.84 6.22 21.04
C GLN A 186 -6.38 5.69 19.71
N ASP A 187 -6.95 6.58 18.90
CA ASP A 187 -7.41 6.27 17.56
C ASP A 187 -6.25 6.17 16.57
N SER A 188 -6.44 5.37 15.51
CA SER A 188 -5.63 5.52 14.30
C SER A 188 -6.17 6.69 13.45
N VAL A 189 -5.33 7.32 12.64
CA VAL A 189 -5.73 8.40 11.73
C VAL A 189 -5.71 7.87 10.30
N VAL A 190 -6.78 8.12 9.54
CA VAL A 190 -6.88 7.72 8.13
C VAL A 190 -7.25 8.95 7.29
N MET A 191 -6.35 9.36 6.41
CA MET A 191 -6.65 10.33 5.36
C MET A 191 -6.84 9.61 4.04
N THR A 192 -7.90 9.90 3.31
CA THR A 192 -8.21 9.30 2.00
C THR A 192 -8.30 10.38 0.94
N ILE A 193 -7.54 10.25 -0.15
CA ILE A 193 -7.77 10.96 -1.40
C ILE A 193 -8.50 10.00 -2.34
N GLN A 194 -9.73 10.32 -2.70
CA GLN A 194 -10.58 9.47 -3.53
C GLN A 194 -10.03 9.42 -4.97
N GLY A 195 -9.81 8.20 -5.48
CA GLY A 195 -9.40 8.01 -6.87
C GLY A 195 -10.51 8.42 -7.85
N ASN A 196 -10.16 9.03 -8.97
CA ASN A 196 -11.12 9.54 -9.96
C ASN A 196 -11.50 8.52 -11.06
N GLU A 197 -10.73 7.44 -11.22
CA GLU A 197 -10.90 6.45 -12.30
C GLU A 197 -10.99 5.02 -11.75
N LEU A 198 -10.01 4.64 -10.92
CA LEU A 198 -9.85 3.33 -10.29
C LEU A 198 -10.12 3.45 -8.78
N ALA A 199 -11.22 4.10 -8.43
CA ALA A 199 -11.63 4.41 -7.06
C ALA A 199 -11.61 3.21 -6.09
N ASP A 200 -11.90 2.01 -6.59
CA ASP A 200 -11.94 0.78 -5.78
C ASP A 200 -10.55 0.15 -5.55
N GLU A 201 -9.54 0.57 -6.31
CA GLU A 201 -8.14 0.16 -6.11
C GLU A 201 -7.48 1.12 -5.12
N ILE A 202 -6.87 0.57 -4.07
CA ILE A 202 -6.37 1.34 -2.93
C ILE A 202 -4.85 1.19 -2.81
N VAL A 203 -4.16 2.32 -2.74
CA VAL A 203 -2.75 2.41 -2.34
C VAL A 203 -2.70 2.97 -0.92
N VAL A 204 -1.94 2.32 -0.04
CA VAL A 204 -1.76 2.76 1.35
C VAL A 204 -0.33 3.22 1.58
N ILE A 205 -0.16 4.34 2.27
CA ILE A 205 1.12 4.80 2.82
C ILE A 205 0.90 5.01 4.32
N GLY A 206 1.62 4.29 5.16
CA GLY A 206 1.36 4.30 6.61
C GLY A 206 2.61 4.30 7.46
N GLY A 207 2.42 4.63 8.72
CA GLY A 207 3.39 4.54 9.81
C GLY A 207 2.64 4.59 11.14
N HIS A 208 3.20 4.04 12.21
CA HIS A 208 2.53 4.12 13.51
C HIS A 208 2.76 5.48 14.19
N LEU A 209 1.77 5.91 14.99
CA LEU A 209 1.76 7.22 15.63
C LEU A 209 2.09 7.17 17.13
N ASP A 210 2.15 5.99 17.72
CA ASP A 210 2.44 5.83 19.14
C ASP A 210 3.94 5.94 19.46
N SER A 211 4.26 5.93 20.75
CA SER A 211 5.63 5.80 21.24
C SER A 211 5.63 5.13 22.61
N ILE A 212 6.71 4.43 22.93
CA ILE A 212 6.85 3.71 24.20
C ILE A 212 8.18 4.02 24.89
N ASN A 213 8.16 4.02 26.22
CA ASN A 213 9.38 3.83 27.01
C ASN A 213 9.33 2.45 27.61
N GLN A 214 10.00 1.50 26.96
CA GLN A 214 9.81 0.09 27.24
C GLN A 214 10.46 -0.37 28.55
N TYR A 215 11.38 0.43 29.11
CA TYR A 215 12.06 0.17 30.37
C TYR A 215 11.32 0.73 31.59
N SER A 216 10.26 1.52 31.38
CA SER A 216 9.43 2.00 32.49
C SER A 216 8.37 0.97 32.90
N SER A 217 8.19 0.79 34.20
CA SER A 217 7.04 0.06 34.75
C SER A 217 5.74 0.85 34.62
N ASP A 218 5.82 2.19 34.60
CA ASP A 218 4.70 3.09 34.34
C ASP A 218 4.84 3.70 32.95
N ARG A 219 4.44 2.95 31.92
CA ARG A 219 4.54 3.38 30.51
C ARG A 219 3.57 4.49 30.17
N ILE A 220 2.46 4.59 30.90
CA ILE A 220 1.43 5.61 30.66
C ILE A 220 2.01 7.00 30.93
N ASN A 221 2.79 7.15 32.01
CA ASN A 221 3.37 8.45 32.39
C ASN A 221 4.85 8.61 32.01
N ALA A 222 5.53 7.54 31.58
CA ALA A 222 6.94 7.62 31.21
C ALA A 222 7.19 8.54 30.02
N ARG A 223 8.29 9.28 30.07
CA ARG A 223 8.79 10.06 28.93
C ARG A 223 9.22 9.12 27.81
N ALA A 224 8.66 9.31 26.61
CA ALA A 224 9.02 8.62 25.38
C ALA A 224 8.88 9.58 24.19
N PRO A 225 9.94 10.34 23.85
CA PRO A 225 9.84 11.33 22.78
C PRO A 225 9.56 10.66 21.44
N GLY A 226 10.12 9.48 21.16
CA GLY A 226 9.79 8.72 19.95
C GLY A 226 10.06 9.52 18.68
N ALA A 227 11.20 10.23 18.64
CA ALA A 227 11.50 11.18 17.57
C ALA A 227 11.77 10.47 16.25
N ASP A 228 12.55 9.41 16.31
CA ASP A 228 12.78 8.55 15.16
C ASP A 228 11.73 7.46 15.07
N ASP A 229 11.30 6.93 16.21
CA ASP A 229 10.34 5.83 16.35
C ASP A 229 9.03 6.31 17.02
N ASN A 230 7.98 6.67 16.27
CA ASN A 230 7.98 6.87 14.82
C ASN A 230 7.41 8.24 14.40
N ALA A 231 7.78 9.30 15.13
CA ALA A 231 7.49 10.66 14.68
C ALA A 231 8.14 10.97 13.32
N SER A 232 9.26 10.31 12.98
CA SER A 232 9.93 10.47 11.69
C SER A 232 9.08 9.97 10.52
N GLY A 233 8.50 8.77 10.60
CA GLY A 233 7.61 8.20 9.59
C GLY A 233 6.34 9.02 9.43
N ILE A 234 5.68 9.39 10.52
CA ILE A 234 4.49 10.26 10.49
C ILE A 234 4.81 11.62 9.86
N SER A 235 5.98 12.19 10.16
CA SER A 235 6.38 13.48 9.58
C SER A 235 6.74 13.38 8.11
N THR A 236 7.36 12.27 7.69
CA THR A 236 7.60 11.96 6.28
C THR A 236 6.28 11.85 5.50
N ILE A 237 5.29 11.11 6.04
CA ILE A 237 3.94 10.99 5.47
C ILE A 237 3.26 12.36 5.36
N THR A 238 3.34 13.16 6.44
CA THR A 238 2.75 14.49 6.50
C THR A 238 3.34 15.42 5.42
N GLU A 239 4.62 15.29 5.13
CA GLU A 239 5.26 16.06 4.06
C GLU A 239 4.84 15.60 2.65
N VAL A 240 4.70 14.30 2.43
CA VAL A 240 4.10 13.76 1.19
C VAL A 240 2.71 14.35 1.00
N ILE A 241 1.85 14.31 2.03
CA ILE A 241 0.51 14.91 2.02
C ILE A 241 0.59 16.40 1.66
N ARG A 242 1.46 17.18 2.33
CA ARG A 242 1.60 18.61 2.08
C ARG A 242 1.95 18.90 0.62
N VAL A 243 2.87 18.14 0.04
CA VAL A 243 3.28 18.31 -1.36
C VAL A 243 2.16 17.95 -2.33
N LEU A 244 1.45 16.83 -2.13
CA LEU A 244 0.35 16.43 -2.99
C LEU A 244 -0.83 17.43 -2.93
N MET A 245 -1.20 17.89 -1.73
CA MET A 245 -2.30 18.84 -1.55
C MET A 245 -1.97 20.21 -2.17
N LYS A 246 -0.74 20.70 -1.98
CA LYS A 246 -0.28 21.96 -2.57
C LYS A 246 -0.36 21.98 -4.10
N ASN A 247 -0.27 20.82 -4.74
CA ASN A 247 -0.29 20.69 -6.20
C ASN A 247 -1.63 20.21 -6.76
N ASP A 248 -2.71 20.25 -5.95
CA ASP A 248 -4.04 19.73 -6.32
C ASP A 248 -3.98 18.31 -6.94
N TYR A 249 -3.09 17.46 -6.44
CA TYR A 249 -2.88 16.14 -7.03
C TYR A 249 -4.13 15.27 -6.86
N LYS A 250 -4.61 14.69 -7.98
CA LYS A 250 -5.79 13.82 -8.06
C LYS A 250 -5.37 12.46 -8.62
N PRO A 251 -5.27 11.43 -7.78
CA PRO A 251 -4.86 10.11 -8.23
C PRO A 251 -6.00 9.40 -8.99
N SER A 252 -5.63 8.45 -9.85
CA SER A 252 -6.59 7.54 -10.47
C SER A 252 -7.09 6.50 -9.49
N ARG A 253 -6.20 5.93 -8.68
CA ARG A 253 -6.52 5.02 -7.57
C ARG A 253 -6.76 5.80 -6.28
N THR A 254 -7.51 5.22 -5.36
CA THR A 254 -7.67 5.80 -4.03
C THR A 254 -6.34 5.72 -3.27
N LEU A 255 -5.86 6.86 -2.77
CA LEU A 255 -4.66 6.93 -1.94
C LEU A 255 -5.06 7.13 -0.48
N LYS A 256 -4.62 6.23 0.41
CA LYS A 256 -4.86 6.32 1.85
C LYS A 256 -3.55 6.55 2.60
N PHE A 257 -3.52 7.56 3.46
CA PHE A 257 -2.46 7.79 4.42
C PHE A 257 -2.91 7.37 5.80
N MET A 258 -2.07 6.63 6.54
CA MET A 258 -2.47 6.05 7.82
C MET A 258 -1.45 6.31 8.92
N GLY A 259 -1.94 6.77 10.07
CA GLY A 259 -1.21 6.81 11.34
C GLY A 259 -1.76 5.71 12.26
N TYR A 260 -1.06 4.59 12.41
CA TYR A 260 -1.57 3.43 13.16
C TYR A 260 -1.37 3.59 14.67
N ALA A 261 -2.40 3.31 15.46
CA ALA A 261 -2.29 3.26 16.91
C ALA A 261 -1.74 1.90 17.39
N ALA A 262 -1.09 1.90 18.54
CA ALA A 262 -0.73 0.70 19.29
C ALA A 262 0.13 -0.33 18.51
N GLU A 263 1.09 0.14 17.71
CA GLU A 263 2.09 -0.71 17.06
C GLU A 263 2.97 -1.37 18.13
N GLU A 264 3.40 -0.58 19.11
CA GLU A 264 4.44 -0.91 20.08
C GLU A 264 4.07 -2.03 21.07
N VAL A 265 2.79 -2.39 21.05
CA VAL A 265 2.18 -3.43 21.88
C VAL A 265 1.69 -4.62 21.05
N GLY A 266 2.23 -4.77 19.84
CA GLY A 266 2.07 -5.92 18.97
C GLY A 266 1.15 -5.67 17.77
N LEU A 267 1.33 -4.55 17.07
CA LEU A 267 0.68 -4.22 15.80
C LEU A 267 -0.85 -4.11 15.88
N LYS A 268 -1.40 -3.73 17.04
CA LYS A 268 -2.84 -3.91 17.30
C LYS A 268 -3.72 -3.07 16.36
N GLY A 269 -3.37 -1.81 16.13
CA GLY A 269 -4.19 -0.93 15.29
C GLY A 269 -4.18 -1.30 13.82
N SER A 270 -2.99 -1.57 13.25
CA SER A 270 -2.88 -1.99 11.85
C SER A 270 -3.51 -3.35 11.59
N GLN A 271 -3.49 -4.27 12.56
CA GLN A 271 -4.20 -5.55 12.46
C GLN A 271 -5.70 -5.38 12.32
N GLU A 272 -6.32 -4.55 13.17
CA GLU A 272 -7.76 -4.27 13.08
C GLU A 272 -8.13 -3.65 11.73
N ILE A 273 -7.34 -2.67 11.27
CA ILE A 273 -7.58 -1.97 10.00
C ILE A 273 -7.40 -2.90 8.79
N ALA A 274 -6.28 -3.64 8.71
CA ALA A 274 -6.01 -4.54 7.59
C ALA A 274 -7.06 -5.67 7.51
N LYS A 275 -7.45 -6.24 8.66
CA LYS A 275 -8.51 -7.24 8.74
C LYS A 275 -9.86 -6.67 8.32
N ALA A 276 -10.19 -5.45 8.72
CA ALA A 276 -11.41 -4.77 8.27
C ALA A 276 -11.43 -4.58 6.75
N HIS A 277 -10.30 -4.16 6.14
CA HIS A 277 -10.18 -4.04 4.69
C HIS A 277 -10.39 -5.38 3.98
N LYS A 278 -9.79 -6.46 4.51
CA LYS A 278 -9.98 -7.82 3.98
C LYS A 278 -11.44 -8.27 4.05
N ASN A 279 -12.07 -8.10 5.20
CA ASN A 279 -13.47 -8.51 5.44
C ASN A 279 -14.46 -7.71 4.58
N GLN A 280 -14.15 -6.45 4.28
CA GLN A 280 -14.95 -5.60 3.39
C GLN A 280 -14.67 -5.85 1.90
N GLY A 281 -13.78 -6.79 1.55
CA GLY A 281 -13.42 -7.09 0.17
C GLY A 281 -12.71 -5.94 -0.55
N LYS A 282 -12.02 -5.06 0.19
CA LYS A 282 -11.30 -3.92 -0.40
C LYS A 282 -10.11 -4.39 -1.25
N ASN A 283 -9.93 -3.77 -2.42
CA ASN A 283 -8.83 -4.09 -3.32
C ASN A 283 -7.61 -3.21 -3.02
N VAL A 284 -6.83 -3.59 -2.01
CA VAL A 284 -5.56 -2.90 -1.70
C VAL A 284 -4.45 -3.44 -2.61
N VAL A 285 -4.02 -2.60 -3.56
CA VAL A 285 -3.04 -2.96 -4.60
C VAL A 285 -1.60 -2.71 -4.17
N GLY A 286 -1.40 -2.01 -3.05
CA GLY A 286 -0.08 -1.82 -2.48
C GLY A 286 -0.04 -1.03 -1.19
N VAL A 287 0.93 -1.36 -0.34
CA VAL A 287 1.15 -0.74 0.96
C VAL A 287 2.63 -0.36 1.12
N LEU A 288 2.90 0.88 1.47
CA LEU A 288 4.21 1.36 1.90
C LEU A 288 4.17 1.67 3.40
N GLN A 289 5.00 0.99 4.18
CA GLN A 289 5.22 1.31 5.59
C GLN A 289 6.45 2.20 5.75
N LEU A 290 6.31 3.27 6.53
CA LEU A 290 7.37 4.18 6.92
C LEU A 290 7.52 4.14 8.44
N ASP A 291 8.52 3.38 8.87
CA ASP A 291 8.84 3.18 10.28
C ASP A 291 10.35 3.35 10.48
N MET A 292 10.69 4.39 11.25
CA MET A 292 12.03 4.92 11.42
C MET A 292 12.66 5.36 10.09
N THR A 293 12.63 6.67 9.82
CA THR A 293 13.09 7.23 8.55
C THR A 293 14.25 8.21 8.70
N ASN A 294 14.73 8.53 9.91
CA ASN A 294 15.54 9.73 10.10
C ASN A 294 16.97 9.51 10.62
N TYR A 295 17.31 8.36 11.17
CA TYR A 295 18.67 8.09 11.62
C TYR A 295 19.48 7.36 10.54
N GLN A 296 20.57 8.00 10.09
CA GLN A 296 21.49 7.40 9.13
C GLN A 296 22.56 6.56 9.84
N GLY A 297 22.26 5.28 10.05
CA GLY A 297 23.16 4.34 10.73
C GLY A 297 24.17 3.62 9.84
N ASP A 298 24.06 3.76 8.52
CA ASP A 298 24.90 3.07 7.54
C ASP A 298 25.13 3.92 6.27
N ALA A 299 26.01 3.43 5.39
CA ALA A 299 26.19 3.97 4.04
C ALA A 299 25.01 3.62 3.11
N VAL A 300 24.20 2.61 3.46
CA VAL A 300 22.90 2.36 2.85
C VAL A 300 21.92 3.45 3.29
N ASP A 301 21.34 4.15 2.32
CA ASP A 301 20.36 5.21 2.58
C ASP A 301 18.99 4.66 2.97
N ALA A 302 18.61 3.50 2.41
CA ALA A 302 17.42 2.77 2.81
C ALA A 302 17.60 1.27 2.59
N ALA A 303 17.26 0.46 3.60
CA ALA A 303 17.32 -0.98 3.54
C ALA A 303 15.90 -1.56 3.44
N ILE A 304 15.57 -2.17 2.30
CA ILE A 304 14.24 -2.77 2.09
C ILE A 304 14.11 -4.06 2.91
N ILE A 305 13.09 -4.16 3.76
CA ILE A 305 12.76 -5.37 4.51
C ILE A 305 12.27 -6.46 3.54
N THR A 306 12.82 -7.67 3.64
CA THR A 306 12.53 -8.78 2.70
C THR A 306 11.69 -9.91 3.29
N ASP A 307 11.38 -9.86 4.59
CA ASP A 307 10.43 -10.74 5.26
C ASP A 307 9.12 -10.00 5.59
N TYR A 308 7.99 -10.72 5.58
CA TYR A 308 6.63 -10.12 5.70
C TYR A 308 6.32 -9.05 4.63
N THR A 309 6.98 -9.09 3.48
CA THR A 309 6.78 -8.17 2.36
C THR A 309 6.64 -8.94 1.04
N ASN A 310 6.29 -8.25 -0.04
CA ASN A 310 6.11 -8.84 -1.36
C ASN A 310 7.26 -8.49 -2.29
N SER A 311 7.97 -9.49 -2.78
CA SER A 311 9.17 -9.31 -3.62
C SER A 311 8.92 -8.46 -4.88
N ALA A 312 7.77 -8.61 -5.52
CA ALA A 312 7.39 -7.81 -6.68
C ALA A 312 7.29 -6.31 -6.34
N GLN A 313 6.61 -5.97 -5.23
CA GLN A 313 6.48 -4.59 -4.80
C GLN A 313 7.78 -4.01 -4.24
N ASN A 314 8.58 -4.83 -3.54
CA ASN A 314 9.93 -4.44 -3.11
C ASN A 314 10.81 -4.08 -4.31
N ASN A 315 10.75 -4.88 -5.39
CA ASN A 315 11.47 -4.59 -6.62
C ASN A 315 10.97 -3.30 -7.26
N PHE A 316 9.65 -3.12 -7.38
CA PHE A 316 9.09 -1.88 -7.90
C PHE A 316 9.50 -0.65 -7.09
N PHE A 317 9.46 -0.71 -5.77
CA PHE A 317 9.91 0.39 -4.91
C PHE A 317 11.39 0.73 -5.17
N LYS A 318 12.27 -0.28 -5.30
CA LYS A 318 13.68 -0.06 -5.64
C LYS A 318 13.85 0.56 -7.03
N GLU A 319 13.08 0.11 -8.02
CA GLU A 319 13.12 0.68 -9.37
C GLU A 319 12.67 2.15 -9.37
N VAL A 320 11.59 2.48 -8.66
CA VAL A 320 11.10 3.85 -8.47
C VAL A 320 12.15 4.71 -7.75
N ALA A 321 12.74 4.21 -6.67
CA ALA A 321 13.80 4.92 -5.94
C ALA A 321 15.03 5.17 -6.83
N ASN A 322 15.52 4.14 -7.54
CA ASN A 322 16.66 4.26 -8.45
C ASN A 322 16.37 5.21 -9.63
N PHE A 323 15.11 5.31 -10.07
CA PHE A 323 14.74 6.19 -11.17
C PHE A 323 14.70 7.66 -10.73
N TYR A 324 14.06 7.96 -9.60
CA TYR A 324 13.80 9.33 -9.16
C TYR A 324 14.84 9.90 -8.18
N ALA A 325 15.62 9.02 -7.56
CA ALA A 325 16.68 9.37 -6.63
C ALA A 325 17.90 8.43 -6.84
N PRO A 326 18.51 8.41 -8.03
CA PRO A 326 19.62 7.52 -8.37
C PRO A 326 20.86 7.74 -7.50
N GLU A 327 20.93 8.85 -6.79
CA GLU A 327 21.98 9.13 -5.81
C GLU A 327 21.89 8.28 -4.54
N LEU A 328 20.74 7.66 -4.26
CA LEU A 328 20.50 6.91 -3.03
C LEU A 328 21.02 5.47 -3.13
N ASN A 329 21.71 5.03 -2.08
CA ASN A 329 22.14 3.66 -1.94
C ASN A 329 21.04 2.80 -1.31
N ILE A 330 20.34 2.03 -2.13
CA ILE A 330 19.23 1.16 -1.68
C ILE A 330 19.73 -0.26 -1.45
N GLY A 331 19.68 -0.71 -0.21
CA GLY A 331 20.05 -2.06 0.23
C GLY A 331 18.82 -2.92 0.55
N THR A 332 19.08 -4.11 1.10
CA THR A 332 18.04 -5.01 1.63
C THR A 332 18.44 -5.51 3.01
N THR A 333 17.45 -5.82 3.84
CA THR A 333 17.68 -6.44 5.16
C THR A 333 16.50 -7.35 5.55
N GLN A 334 16.58 -7.96 6.73
CA GLN A 334 15.53 -8.79 7.32
C GLN A 334 15.36 -8.44 8.79
N CYS A 335 14.12 -8.44 9.27
CA CYS A 335 13.81 -8.27 10.68
C CYS A 335 13.91 -9.59 11.45
N GLY A 336 13.49 -10.70 10.82
CA GLY A 336 13.35 -12.02 11.42
C GLY A 336 12.04 -12.25 12.19
N TYR A 337 11.10 -11.30 12.15
CA TYR A 337 9.79 -11.33 12.79
C TYR A 337 8.87 -10.26 12.17
N ALA A 338 7.57 -10.28 12.52
CA ALA A 338 6.63 -9.23 12.14
C ALA A 338 6.99 -7.92 12.87
N CYS A 339 7.84 -7.11 12.25
CA CYS A 339 8.56 -6.02 12.92
C CYS A 339 7.90 -4.65 12.86
N SER A 340 6.86 -4.48 12.06
CA SER A 340 6.07 -3.24 11.98
C SER A 340 4.76 -3.52 11.22
N ASP A 341 3.93 -2.49 11.00
CA ASP A 341 2.56 -2.62 10.50
C ASP A 341 2.42 -3.20 9.09
N HIS A 342 3.47 -3.19 8.26
CA HIS A 342 3.47 -3.87 6.95
C HIS A 342 3.10 -5.36 7.09
N ALA A 343 3.51 -5.99 8.20
CA ALA A 343 3.20 -7.39 8.47
C ALA A 343 1.70 -7.63 8.65
N SER A 344 0.95 -6.67 9.21
CA SER A 344 -0.52 -6.73 9.32
C SER A 344 -1.17 -6.82 7.95
N TRP A 345 -0.73 -6.01 6.99
CA TRP A 345 -1.23 -6.02 5.61
C TRP A 345 -0.84 -7.28 4.85
N HIS A 346 0.43 -7.67 4.94
CA HIS A 346 0.96 -8.89 4.35
C HIS A 346 0.19 -10.14 4.82
N ASN A 347 -0.09 -10.23 6.13
CA ASN A 347 -0.83 -11.35 6.72
C ASN A 347 -2.28 -11.45 6.22
N GLN A 348 -2.86 -10.35 5.73
CA GLN A 348 -4.18 -10.36 5.07
C GLN A 348 -4.12 -10.64 3.55
N GLY A 349 -2.91 -10.83 3.02
CA GLY A 349 -2.64 -11.11 1.62
C GLY A 349 -2.61 -9.87 0.73
N PHE A 350 -2.28 -8.71 1.28
CA PHE A 350 -2.09 -7.48 0.52
C PHE A 350 -0.60 -7.25 0.22
N PRO A 351 -0.24 -6.69 -0.96
CA PRO A 351 1.13 -6.34 -1.27
C PRO A 351 1.65 -5.28 -0.29
N ALA A 352 2.79 -5.55 0.37
CA ALA A 352 3.44 -4.58 1.26
C ALA A 352 4.95 -4.48 1.01
N THR A 353 5.48 -3.27 1.18
CA THR A 353 6.92 -2.94 1.22
C THR A 353 7.23 -2.05 2.41
N MET A 354 8.44 -2.16 2.96
CA MET A 354 8.95 -1.33 4.04
C MET A 354 10.43 -1.01 3.80
N PRO A 355 10.79 0.21 3.39
CA PRO A 355 12.15 0.71 3.52
C PRO A 355 12.42 1.10 4.99
N SER A 356 13.55 0.63 5.53
CA SER A 356 14.05 1.05 6.85
C SER A 356 15.25 1.99 6.69
N GLU A 357 15.42 2.93 7.62
CA GLU A 357 16.52 3.92 7.64
C GLU A 357 17.94 3.33 7.57
N ALA A 358 18.13 2.08 7.99
CA ALA A 358 19.40 1.38 8.01
C ALA A 358 19.19 -0.14 8.01
N PRO A 359 20.20 -0.95 7.63
CA PRO A 359 20.16 -2.40 7.82
C PRO A 359 19.92 -2.78 9.29
N PHE A 360 19.27 -3.92 9.53
CA PHE A 360 18.97 -4.38 10.88
C PHE A 360 20.24 -4.44 11.76
N GLY A 361 20.14 -3.97 13.00
CA GLY A 361 21.26 -3.82 13.93
C GLY A 361 22.09 -2.54 13.76
N LYS A 362 21.85 -1.74 12.70
CA LYS A 362 22.47 -0.41 12.51
C LYS A 362 21.48 0.75 12.68
N HIS A 363 20.21 0.47 12.93
CA HIS A 363 19.19 1.47 13.24
C HIS A 363 19.52 2.25 14.53
N ASN A 364 18.79 3.33 14.79
CA ASN A 364 18.94 4.14 16.00
C ASN A 364 18.85 3.32 17.30
N GLN A 365 19.95 3.21 18.04
CA GLN A 365 20.02 2.40 19.26
C GLN A 365 19.32 3.04 20.48
N ALA A 366 18.72 4.22 20.33
CA ALA A 366 18.03 4.94 21.39
C ALA A 366 16.50 4.76 21.37
N ILE A 367 15.95 4.07 20.38
CA ILE A 367 14.51 3.76 20.27
C ILE A 367 13.96 3.17 21.57
N HIS A 368 12.65 3.36 21.80
CA HIS A 368 11.93 2.89 22.98
C HIS A 368 12.45 3.41 24.34
N THR A 369 13.25 4.49 24.33
CA THR A 369 13.82 5.11 25.53
C THR A 369 13.52 6.61 25.58
N THR A 370 13.88 7.25 26.70
CA THR A 370 13.90 8.72 26.79
C THR A 370 14.91 9.38 25.85
N GLY A 371 15.88 8.62 25.35
CA GLY A 371 16.96 9.09 24.50
C GLY A 371 16.64 9.12 23.02
N ASP A 372 15.51 8.55 22.58
CA ASP A 372 15.03 8.67 21.20
C ASP A 372 14.54 10.09 20.95
N THR A 373 15.48 10.96 20.61
CA THR A 373 15.29 12.39 20.40
C THR A 373 15.90 12.77 19.07
N ILE A 374 15.45 13.87 18.47
CA ILE A 374 15.97 14.35 17.18
C ILE A 374 17.50 14.61 17.17
N SER A 375 18.11 14.77 18.36
CA SER A 375 19.55 14.87 18.51
C SER A 375 20.31 13.63 18.03
N LYS A 376 19.67 12.45 18.05
CA LYS A 376 20.24 11.21 17.51
C LYS A 376 20.45 11.26 16.01
N SER A 377 19.60 12.01 15.31
CA SER A 377 19.72 12.31 13.88
C SER A 377 20.45 13.64 13.62
N GLY A 378 21.27 14.11 14.56
CA GLY A 378 22.02 15.36 14.41
C GLY A 378 21.16 16.62 14.35
N ASN A 379 19.98 16.60 14.99
CA ASN A 379 19.02 17.71 15.03
C ASN A 379 18.50 18.17 13.64
N ASN A 380 18.52 17.28 12.65
CA ASN A 380 18.00 17.53 11.31
C ASN A 380 17.05 16.40 10.87
N ALA A 381 16.38 16.60 9.74
CA ALA A 381 15.54 15.63 9.06
C ALA A 381 16.07 15.26 7.66
N ASN A 382 17.39 15.35 7.44
CA ASN A 382 17.99 15.14 6.11
C ASN A 382 17.80 13.71 5.61
N HIS A 383 17.78 12.72 6.50
CA HIS A 383 17.56 11.33 6.11
C HIS A 383 16.08 11.09 5.80
N ALA A 384 15.17 11.57 6.66
CA ALA A 384 13.73 11.50 6.41
C ALA A 384 13.31 12.24 5.12
N TYR A 385 14.01 13.30 4.74
CA TYR A 385 13.85 13.97 3.44
C TYR A 385 14.06 13.02 2.24
N LYS A 386 15.01 12.08 2.32
CA LYS A 386 15.21 11.05 1.28
C LYS A 386 14.02 10.09 1.22
N PHE A 387 13.50 9.68 2.38
CA PHE A 387 12.29 8.85 2.46
C PHE A 387 11.06 9.57 1.91
N ALA A 388 10.91 10.88 2.15
CA ALA A 388 9.82 11.67 1.59
C ALA A 388 9.86 11.70 0.05
N LYS A 389 11.06 11.79 -0.56
CA LYS A 389 11.21 11.67 -2.02
C LYS A 389 10.72 10.31 -2.52
N MET A 390 11.25 9.22 -1.96
CA MET A 390 10.88 7.86 -2.37
C MET A 390 9.39 7.59 -2.16
N ALA A 391 8.82 8.01 -1.03
CA ALA A 391 7.41 7.85 -0.73
C ALA A 391 6.51 8.67 -1.66
N THR A 392 6.90 9.90 -2.02
CA THR A 392 6.17 10.73 -3.00
C THR A 392 6.18 10.06 -4.38
N SER A 393 7.34 9.60 -4.85
CA SER A 393 7.46 8.91 -6.14
C SER A 393 6.63 7.63 -6.17
N PHE A 394 6.72 6.81 -5.12
CA PHE A 394 5.94 5.59 -4.99
C PHE A 394 4.44 5.87 -4.96
N ALA A 395 3.99 6.88 -4.21
CA ALA A 395 2.60 7.28 -4.12
C ALA A 395 2.01 7.55 -5.51
N VAL A 396 2.68 8.38 -6.30
CA VAL A 396 2.22 8.82 -7.61
C VAL A 396 2.27 7.67 -8.63
N GLU A 397 3.37 6.91 -8.65
CA GLU A 397 3.53 5.78 -9.58
C GLU A 397 2.55 4.64 -9.28
N MET A 398 2.23 4.40 -8.01
CA MET A 398 1.23 3.40 -7.64
C MET A 398 -0.20 3.89 -7.89
N ALA A 399 -0.49 5.18 -7.66
CA ALA A 399 -1.85 5.70 -7.67
C ALA A 399 -2.37 6.16 -9.04
N LYS A 400 -1.60 5.91 -10.10
CA LYS A 400 -1.95 6.22 -11.50
C LYS A 400 -2.95 5.24 -12.13
N ALA A 401 -3.47 5.56 -13.30
CA ALA A 401 -4.35 4.65 -14.05
C ALA A 401 -3.56 3.44 -14.57
N ALA A 402 -4.23 2.30 -14.74
CA ALA A 402 -3.67 1.21 -15.54
C ALA A 402 -3.65 1.64 -17.03
N GLY A 403 -2.64 2.42 -17.41
CA GLY A 403 -2.50 2.94 -18.77
C GLY A 403 -2.14 4.41 -18.92
N SER A 404 -1.75 5.11 -17.85
CA SER A 404 -1.18 6.46 -17.98
C SER A 404 0.27 6.37 -18.47
N ASP A 405 0.46 6.05 -19.73
CA ASP A 405 1.67 6.37 -20.48
C ASP A 405 1.61 7.88 -20.80
N PRO A 406 2.30 8.79 -20.09
CA PRO A 406 2.76 10.01 -20.72
C PRO A 406 3.70 9.50 -21.79
N GLY A 407 3.19 9.43 -23.02
CA GLY A 407 4.00 9.01 -24.14
C GLY A 407 5.35 9.71 -24.11
N PRO A 408 6.40 9.12 -24.71
CA PRO A 408 7.69 9.79 -24.81
C PRO A 408 7.47 11.23 -25.27
N GLY A 409 8.06 12.19 -24.56
CA GLY A 409 8.06 13.60 -24.94
C GLY A 409 8.40 13.77 -26.43
N PRO A 410 8.00 14.90 -27.04
CA PRO A 410 7.99 15.08 -28.49
C PRO A 410 9.41 14.85 -29.04
N GLY A 411 9.63 13.68 -29.63
CA GLY A 411 10.99 13.24 -29.93
C GLY A 411 11.06 12.00 -30.79
N ASP A 412 10.67 10.82 -30.30
CA ASP A 412 10.98 9.57 -31.00
C ASP A 412 9.84 8.53 -30.97
N TYR A 413 9.40 8.14 -32.17
CA TYR A 413 8.42 7.10 -32.45
C TYR A 413 8.93 5.71 -32.01
N LYS A 414 8.15 4.94 -31.23
CA LYS A 414 8.40 3.50 -31.05
C LYS A 414 7.74 2.69 -32.16
N GLN A 415 8.55 2.16 -33.09
CA GLN A 415 8.11 1.21 -34.12
C GLN A 415 7.86 -0.19 -33.53
N LEU A 416 6.68 -0.77 -33.77
CA LEU A 416 6.44 -2.21 -33.63
C LEU A 416 6.54 -2.87 -35.01
N LYS A 417 7.61 -3.63 -35.24
CA LYS A 417 7.86 -4.33 -36.51
C LYS A 417 7.21 -5.72 -36.50
N SER A 418 6.32 -5.96 -37.45
CA SER A 418 5.91 -7.31 -37.87
C SER A 418 6.99 -7.94 -38.77
N VAL A 419 7.09 -9.27 -38.74
CA VAL A 419 7.95 -10.08 -39.64
C VAL A 419 7.62 -9.89 -41.13
N THR A 420 6.52 -9.23 -41.47
CA THR A 420 6.06 -8.96 -42.86
C THR A 420 6.04 -7.47 -43.26
N GLY A 421 6.56 -6.54 -42.45
CA GLY A 421 6.88 -5.18 -42.90
C GLY A 421 5.76 -4.10 -42.85
N TYR A 422 4.65 -4.34 -42.14
CA TYR A 422 3.61 -3.34 -41.89
C TYR A 422 3.65 -2.80 -40.45
N CYS A 423 3.30 -1.52 -40.29
CA CYS A 423 3.37 -0.75 -39.05
C CYS A 423 1.98 -0.18 -38.69
N LEU A 424 1.58 -0.31 -37.43
CA LEU A 424 0.33 0.23 -36.89
C LEU A 424 0.67 1.40 -35.96
N SER A 425 0.07 2.56 -36.18
CA SER A 425 0.18 3.75 -35.34
C SER A 425 -1.18 4.06 -34.73
N VAL A 426 -1.24 4.31 -33.43
CA VAL A 426 -2.48 4.70 -32.73
C VAL A 426 -2.18 5.96 -31.94
N ASN A 427 -3.02 6.99 -32.07
CA ASN A 427 -2.85 8.24 -31.34
C ASN A 427 -3.86 8.38 -30.18
N SER A 428 -3.63 9.40 -29.33
CA SER A 428 -4.42 9.71 -28.14
C SER A 428 -5.86 10.19 -28.42
N ALA A 429 -6.28 10.25 -29.68
CA ALA A 429 -7.65 10.53 -30.09
C ALA A 429 -8.41 9.26 -30.56
N ASN A 430 -7.92 8.06 -30.22
CA ASN A 430 -8.46 6.77 -30.67
C ASN A 430 -8.51 6.59 -32.20
N GLN A 431 -7.59 7.22 -32.92
CA GLN A 431 -7.41 6.99 -34.36
C GLN A 431 -6.26 6.01 -34.57
N ALA A 432 -6.50 4.99 -35.40
CA ALA A 432 -5.49 4.01 -35.80
C ALA A 432 -5.17 4.15 -37.29
N GLU A 433 -3.88 4.23 -37.62
CA GLU A 433 -3.36 4.22 -38.99
C GLU A 433 -2.52 2.96 -39.22
N LEU A 434 -2.81 2.23 -40.30
CA LEU A 434 -2.05 1.06 -40.73
C LEU A 434 -1.24 1.43 -41.98
N ALA A 435 0.09 1.32 -41.93
CA ALA A 435 0.98 1.72 -43.01
C ALA A 435 1.95 0.59 -43.42
N ASN A 436 2.35 0.58 -44.69
CA ASN A 436 3.49 -0.21 -45.18
C ASN A 436 4.78 0.59 -44.93
N CYS A 437 5.65 0.09 -44.05
CA CYS A 437 6.84 0.80 -43.61
C CYS A 437 7.94 0.93 -44.69
N ALA A 438 7.76 0.34 -45.88
CA ALA A 438 8.74 0.38 -46.95
C ALA A 438 8.55 1.51 -47.98
N THR A 439 7.36 2.13 -48.10
CA THR A 439 7.04 2.96 -49.29
C THR A 439 6.54 4.38 -49.00
N ASN A 440 6.55 4.84 -47.74
CA ASN A 440 6.24 6.22 -47.33
C ASN A 440 4.90 6.81 -47.87
N ASN A 441 3.88 5.96 -48.07
CA ASN A 441 2.59 6.37 -48.63
C ASN A 441 1.55 6.45 -47.49
N LYS A 442 1.10 7.68 -47.15
CA LYS A 442 0.17 7.97 -46.04
C LYS A 442 -1.28 7.91 -46.50
N GLN A 443 -2.19 7.37 -45.68
CA GLN A 443 -3.63 7.38 -45.95
C GLN A 443 -4.33 8.42 -45.05
N TYR A 444 -5.04 9.37 -45.68
CA TYR A 444 -5.67 10.50 -45.00
C TYR A 444 -7.19 10.31 -44.90
N TRP A 445 -7.73 10.62 -43.73
CA TRP A 445 -9.14 10.50 -43.38
C TRP A 445 -9.72 11.86 -43.00
N GLN A 446 -10.97 12.11 -43.40
CA GLN A 446 -11.64 13.40 -43.18
C GLN A 446 -13.11 13.17 -42.85
N HIS A 447 -13.73 14.13 -42.16
CA HIS A 447 -15.18 14.12 -41.94
C HIS A 447 -15.92 14.48 -43.24
N ASP A 448 -17.01 13.79 -43.54
CA ASP A 448 -17.92 14.17 -44.63
C ASP A 448 -18.92 15.25 -44.17
N ASP A 449 -19.71 15.78 -45.12
CA ASP A 449 -20.68 16.86 -44.88
C ASP A 449 -21.81 16.48 -43.90
N GLN A 450 -21.82 15.23 -43.42
CA GLN A 450 -22.77 14.67 -42.47
C GLN A 450 -22.09 14.28 -41.15
N GLY A 451 -20.81 14.64 -40.96
CA GLY A 451 -20.04 14.45 -39.73
C GLY A 451 -19.40 13.06 -39.56
N ARG A 452 -19.35 12.22 -40.60
CA ARG A 452 -18.81 10.84 -40.51
C ARG A 452 -17.37 10.75 -40.99
N LEU A 453 -16.55 9.91 -40.35
CA LEU A 453 -15.16 9.67 -40.72
C LEU A 453 -15.05 8.85 -42.02
N LYS A 454 -14.45 9.44 -43.07
CA LYS A 454 -14.39 8.89 -44.44
C LYS A 454 -12.95 8.87 -44.98
N HIS A 455 -12.57 7.75 -45.62
CA HIS A 455 -11.29 7.65 -46.33
C HIS A 455 -11.35 8.30 -47.72
N LYS A 456 -10.21 8.74 -48.25
CA LYS A 456 -10.08 9.30 -49.61
C LYS A 456 -10.60 8.37 -50.73
N SER A 457 -10.66 7.04 -50.49
CA SER A 457 -11.20 6.05 -51.42
C SER A 457 -12.71 5.77 -51.30
N GLY A 458 -13.44 6.48 -50.43
CA GLY A 458 -14.91 6.38 -50.33
C GLY A 458 -15.47 5.29 -49.42
N ASN A 459 -14.67 4.78 -48.47
CA ASN A 459 -15.10 3.83 -47.45
C ASN A 459 -15.31 4.51 -46.08
N CYS A 460 -16.29 4.02 -45.33
CA CYS A 460 -16.76 4.51 -44.04
C CYS A 460 -16.57 3.42 -42.96
N LEU A 461 -16.20 3.83 -41.75
CA LEU A 461 -16.11 2.97 -40.56
C LEU A 461 -17.42 3.07 -39.77
N SER A 462 -18.03 1.95 -39.37
CA SER A 462 -19.27 1.95 -38.60
C SER A 462 -19.17 1.02 -37.38
N VAL A 463 -19.57 1.57 -36.23
CA VAL A 463 -19.75 0.87 -34.95
C VAL A 463 -21.13 1.29 -34.42
N SER A 464 -21.89 0.37 -33.85
CA SER A 464 -23.27 0.61 -33.36
C SER A 464 -23.31 1.56 -32.15
N ASP A 465 -24.36 2.38 -32.05
CA ASP A 465 -24.55 3.42 -31.01
C ASP A 465 -24.76 2.86 -29.59
N ILE A 466 -24.93 1.54 -29.44
CA ILE A 466 -24.92 0.85 -28.16
C ILE A 466 -24.16 -0.46 -28.36
N ALA A 467 -22.94 -0.57 -27.83
CA ALA A 467 -22.07 -1.73 -28.01
C ALA A 467 -21.44 -2.16 -26.67
N SER A 468 -21.25 -3.46 -26.50
CA SER A 468 -20.73 -4.14 -25.29
C SER A 468 -19.48 -4.99 -25.58
N ARG A 469 -18.88 -5.55 -24.52
CA ARG A 469 -17.65 -6.37 -24.59
C ARG A 469 -17.85 -7.60 -25.50
N GLY A 470 -17.19 -7.58 -26.66
CA GLY A 470 -17.25 -8.65 -27.69
C GLY A 470 -17.87 -8.23 -29.03
N ASP A 471 -18.32 -6.98 -29.18
CA ASP A 471 -18.98 -6.53 -30.41
C ASP A 471 -18.01 -6.19 -31.56
N ARG A 472 -18.51 -6.35 -32.80
CA ARG A 472 -17.75 -6.24 -34.05
C ARG A 472 -17.75 -4.82 -34.62
N ALA A 473 -16.60 -4.33 -35.06
CA ALA A 473 -16.49 -3.16 -35.95
C ALA A 473 -16.35 -3.60 -37.42
N VAL A 474 -16.95 -2.85 -38.36
CA VAL A 474 -16.94 -3.19 -39.80
C VAL A 474 -16.59 -1.98 -40.67
N LEU A 475 -15.74 -2.20 -41.69
CA LEU A 475 -15.43 -1.25 -42.77
C LEU A 475 -16.32 -1.51 -43.98
N LYS A 476 -16.95 -0.46 -44.55
CA LYS A 476 -17.86 -0.59 -45.73
C LYS A 476 -17.68 0.56 -46.73
N SER A 477 -18.10 0.36 -47.98
CA SER A 477 -18.20 1.42 -48.99
C SER A 477 -19.41 2.31 -48.73
N CYS A 478 -19.23 3.64 -48.74
CA CYS A 478 -20.25 4.60 -48.28
C CYS A 478 -21.48 4.73 -49.22
N GLY A 479 -21.57 3.98 -50.32
CA GLY A 479 -22.45 4.33 -51.44
C GLY A 479 -23.57 3.37 -51.87
N SER A 480 -23.64 2.10 -51.42
CA SER A 480 -24.50 1.11 -52.13
C SER A 480 -25.70 0.54 -51.37
N GLY A 481 -25.89 0.83 -50.08
CA GLY A 481 -27.14 0.51 -49.35
C GLY A 481 -27.59 -0.97 -49.33
N LYS A 482 -26.80 -1.92 -49.83
CA LYS A 482 -27.13 -3.35 -49.88
C LYS A 482 -26.16 -4.14 -49.01
N GLY A 483 -26.48 -4.25 -47.72
CA GLY A 483 -25.69 -5.04 -46.76
C GLY A 483 -25.88 -6.54 -46.90
N GLN A 484 -24.79 -7.30 -46.70
CA GLN A 484 -24.77 -8.76 -46.58
C GLN A 484 -25.65 -9.20 -45.41
N LYS A 485 -26.56 -10.16 -45.66
CA LYS A 485 -27.50 -10.68 -44.66
C LYS A 485 -26.89 -11.91 -43.98
N TRP A 486 -27.03 -11.97 -42.66
CA TRP A 486 -26.54 -13.06 -41.81
C TRP A 486 -27.74 -13.74 -41.17
N LYS A 487 -27.68 -15.07 -40.99
CA LYS A 487 -28.70 -15.81 -40.24
C LYS A 487 -28.06 -16.56 -39.09
N MET A 488 -28.85 -16.73 -38.03
CA MET A 488 -28.51 -17.55 -36.88
C MET A 488 -28.87 -19.01 -37.18
N GLU A 489 -27.91 -19.92 -36.99
CA GLU A 489 -28.15 -21.36 -36.92
C GLU A 489 -27.62 -21.88 -35.58
N GLY A 490 -28.52 -22.04 -34.61
CA GLY A 490 -28.14 -22.36 -33.23
C GLY A 490 -27.32 -21.23 -32.59
N GLN A 491 -26.17 -21.56 -31.97
CA GLN A 491 -25.25 -20.58 -31.35
C GLN A 491 -24.16 -20.05 -32.30
N ARG A 492 -24.34 -20.19 -33.61
CA ARG A 492 -23.36 -19.76 -34.62
C ARG A 492 -23.97 -18.75 -35.58
N VAL A 493 -23.16 -17.77 -36.00
CA VAL A 493 -23.51 -16.78 -37.02
C VAL A 493 -22.93 -17.23 -38.35
N VAL A 494 -23.78 -17.48 -39.35
CA VAL A 494 -23.36 -17.99 -40.67
C VAL A 494 -23.63 -16.94 -41.75
N SER A 495 -22.65 -16.70 -42.63
CA SER A 495 -22.81 -15.84 -43.81
C SER A 495 -23.78 -16.50 -44.79
N VAL A 496 -24.76 -15.77 -45.30
CA VAL A 496 -25.68 -16.31 -46.32
C VAL A 496 -25.13 -16.10 -47.76
N ALA A 497 -23.95 -15.51 -47.92
CA ALA A 497 -23.33 -15.41 -49.24
C ALA A 497 -21.79 -15.43 -49.15
N GLY A 498 -21.20 -16.50 -49.69
CA GLY A 498 -19.85 -16.58 -50.28
C GLY A 498 -18.66 -16.32 -49.36
N ASP A 499 -17.74 -17.27 -49.36
CA ASP A 499 -16.36 -17.20 -48.83
C ASP A 499 -16.19 -17.42 -47.33
N ASN A 500 -16.40 -18.68 -46.91
CA ASN A 500 -15.54 -19.56 -46.09
C ASN A 500 -14.59 -19.01 -45.00
N LEU A 501 -14.81 -17.80 -44.49
CA LEU A 501 -13.99 -17.19 -43.44
C LEU A 501 -14.74 -17.14 -42.10
N LEU A 502 -14.10 -17.70 -41.08
CA LEU A 502 -14.64 -17.80 -39.72
C LEU A 502 -13.72 -17.03 -38.76
N LEU A 503 -14.31 -16.27 -37.84
CA LEU A 503 -13.58 -15.61 -36.75
C LEU A 503 -13.81 -16.42 -35.47
N THR A 504 -12.73 -16.90 -34.84
CA THR A 504 -12.83 -17.63 -33.58
C THR A 504 -11.80 -17.13 -32.55
N ALA A 505 -12.22 -17.10 -31.29
CA ALA A 505 -11.38 -16.82 -30.13
C ALA A 505 -11.45 -18.00 -29.14
N TRP A 506 -10.34 -18.35 -28.49
CA TRP A 506 -10.25 -19.48 -27.55
C TRP A 506 -9.37 -19.15 -26.34
N GLY A 507 -9.77 -19.61 -25.14
CA GLY A 507 -8.99 -19.54 -23.88
C GLY A 507 -9.65 -18.70 -22.78
N ARG A 508 -9.31 -18.96 -21.51
CA ARG A 508 -9.73 -18.12 -20.35
C ARG A 508 -8.55 -17.34 -19.77
N SER A 509 -8.75 -16.01 -19.73
CA SER A 509 -8.18 -15.02 -18.81
C SER A 509 -6.66 -14.79 -18.69
N ALA A 510 -5.79 -15.52 -19.40
CA ALA A 510 -4.44 -15.06 -19.76
C ALA A 510 -3.94 -15.86 -20.97
N GLY A 511 -3.48 -15.17 -22.03
CA GLY A 511 -3.01 -15.81 -23.28
C GLY A 511 -4.10 -16.16 -24.30
N VAL A 512 -5.13 -15.31 -24.44
CA VAL A 512 -6.20 -15.51 -25.44
C VAL A 512 -5.64 -15.40 -26.85
N LYS A 513 -5.90 -16.42 -27.68
CA LYS A 513 -5.52 -16.42 -29.10
C LYS A 513 -6.71 -16.03 -29.96
N VAL A 514 -6.54 -14.99 -30.78
CA VAL A 514 -7.53 -14.58 -31.79
C VAL A 514 -7.01 -15.01 -33.16
N GLY A 515 -7.82 -15.76 -33.90
CA GLY A 515 -7.43 -16.28 -35.21
C GLY A 515 -8.51 -16.09 -36.27
N VAL A 516 -8.06 -15.79 -37.49
CA VAL A 516 -8.90 -15.81 -38.70
C VAL A 516 -8.69 -17.14 -39.40
N TRP A 517 -9.79 -17.84 -39.69
CA TRP A 517 -9.79 -19.18 -40.27
C TRP A 517 -10.33 -19.18 -41.70
N SER A 518 -9.78 -20.05 -42.54
CA SER A 518 -10.44 -20.53 -43.75
C SER A 518 -10.91 -21.96 -43.49
N SER A 519 -12.14 -22.28 -43.87
CA SER A 519 -12.68 -23.64 -43.72
C SER A 519 -11.97 -24.70 -44.56
N LEU A 520 -10.97 -24.31 -45.36
CA LEU A 520 -10.20 -25.20 -46.25
C LEU A 520 -8.86 -25.67 -45.65
N PHE A 521 -8.37 -25.06 -44.56
CA PHE A 521 -7.08 -25.43 -43.95
C PHE A 521 -7.21 -25.50 -42.42
N GLY A 522 -6.75 -26.60 -41.81
CA GLY A 522 -6.92 -26.91 -40.38
C GLY A 522 -6.12 -26.03 -39.40
N HIS A 523 -5.58 -24.89 -39.83
CA HIS A 523 -4.75 -23.97 -39.03
C HIS A 523 -5.06 -22.49 -39.36
N PRO A 524 -4.88 -21.56 -38.40
CA PRO A 524 -5.20 -20.13 -38.58
C PRO A 524 -4.27 -19.46 -39.60
N ILE A 525 -4.85 -18.63 -40.48
CA ILE A 525 -4.10 -17.92 -41.53
C ILE A 525 -3.41 -16.67 -40.95
N GLN A 526 -3.96 -16.11 -39.87
CA GLN A 526 -3.39 -15.03 -39.09
C GLN A 526 -3.70 -15.28 -37.60
N SER A 527 -2.70 -15.07 -36.75
CA SER A 527 -2.82 -15.22 -35.30
C SER A 527 -2.04 -14.13 -34.60
N TRP A 528 -2.61 -13.63 -33.50
CA TRP A 528 -1.94 -12.70 -32.62
C TRP A 528 -2.01 -13.24 -31.19
N ASP A 529 -0.86 -13.20 -30.51
CA ASP A 529 -0.79 -13.42 -29.07
C ASP A 529 -1.09 -12.10 -28.38
N TRP A 530 -2.16 -12.08 -27.61
CA TRP A 530 -2.47 -10.95 -26.75
C TRP A 530 -1.66 -11.14 -25.46
N LYS A 531 -0.61 -10.32 -25.29
CA LYS A 531 0.07 -10.16 -24.00
C LYS A 531 -0.61 -9.07 -23.21
#